data_AF-A0A965FTJ3-F1
#
_entry.id   AF-A0A965FTJ3-F1
#
_cell.length_a   1.000
_cell.length_b   1.000
_cell.length_c   1.000
_cell.angle_alpha   90.00
_cell.angle_beta   90.00
_cell.angle_gamma   90.00
#
_symmetry.space_group_name_H-M   'P 1'
#
loop_
_entity.id
_entity.type
_entity.pdbx_description
1 polymer ?
#
loop_
_entity_poly.entity_id
_entity_poly.type
_entity_poly.pdbx_seq_one_letter_code
_entity_poly.pdbx_strand_id
1 'polypeptide(L)'
;MTQISKDVFFFAGMLGALLGWTMMLHHLKSGAGTARIYCGAVLLVCGTVIAGIVRLYAFQLLLLPACAFALLFIPQLVRNVRNGISAHGHNLAITAIALIIPIILAAAPRDIRIEPVPLLENPRTTDAATTEITAGKNWQTTASIPSPVDRTFLRLAIARRAYTAETYKSAGSMIDLDQQFYSAADVVAYLPRALQIGLLAPFPSQWFTQGASQGGTTMRLVAGAEMLMIYPLLLLGLPLAIWRWHRNLEFWFAAGCCVYLIVTYAMVTPNLGTLYRMRHGYLMTLAATGFAAIFTTLLERRRPKS
;
A
#
# COMPACT_ATOMS: atom_id res chain seq x y z
N MET A 1 3.66 -14.63 -19.75
CA MET A 1 4.05 -13.29 -19.23
C MET A 1 5.05 -13.46 -18.10
N THR A 2 6.20 -12.79 -18.17
CA THR A 2 7.23 -12.83 -17.11
C THR A 2 6.72 -12.18 -15.83
N GLN A 3 7.17 -12.65 -14.66
CA GLN A 3 6.71 -12.14 -13.35
C GLN A 3 6.88 -10.61 -13.20
N ILE A 4 7.91 -10.05 -13.85
CA ILE A 4 8.20 -8.61 -13.87
C ILE A 4 7.08 -7.82 -14.55
N SER A 5 6.54 -8.31 -15.67
CA SER A 5 5.46 -7.61 -16.39
C SER A 5 4.19 -7.45 -15.54
N LYS A 6 3.84 -8.47 -14.74
CA LYS A 6 2.69 -8.41 -13.83
C LYS A 6 2.86 -7.33 -12.76
N ASP A 7 4.05 -7.21 -12.15
CA ASP A 7 4.30 -6.19 -11.12
C ASP A 7 4.13 -4.76 -11.67
N VAL A 8 4.61 -4.50 -12.89
CA VAL A 8 4.50 -3.18 -13.53
C VAL A 8 3.04 -2.77 -13.74
N PHE A 9 2.21 -3.67 -14.30
CA PHE A 9 0.78 -3.39 -14.50
C PHE A 9 0.04 -3.20 -13.18
N PHE A 10 0.37 -4.01 -12.17
CA PHE A 10 -0.20 -3.86 -10.83
C PHE A 10 0.12 -2.49 -10.23
N PHE A 11 1.38 -2.05 -10.28
CA PHE A 11 1.76 -0.72 -9.78
C PHE A 11 1.13 0.42 -10.57
N ALA A 12 1.11 0.31 -11.90
CA ALA A 12 0.44 1.30 -12.74
C ALA A 12 -1.05 1.43 -12.39
N GLY A 13 -1.74 0.31 -12.17
CA GLY A 13 -3.14 0.30 -11.72
C GLY A 13 -3.33 0.95 -10.36
N MET A 14 -2.50 0.58 -9.37
CA MET A 14 -2.58 1.12 -8.01
C MET A 14 -2.24 2.63 -7.95
N LEU A 15 -1.24 3.08 -8.72
CA LEU A 15 -0.89 4.51 -8.82
C LEU A 15 -1.95 5.29 -9.62
N GLY A 16 -2.55 4.68 -10.63
CA GLY A 16 -3.70 5.26 -11.34
C GLY A 16 -4.90 5.46 -10.42
N ALA A 17 -5.18 4.48 -9.55
CA ALA A 17 -6.21 4.62 -8.52
C ALA A 17 -5.89 5.74 -7.51
N LEU A 18 -4.64 5.79 -7.05
CA LEU A 18 -4.16 6.85 -6.16
C LEU A 18 -4.30 8.24 -6.79
N LEU A 19 -3.91 8.40 -8.06
CA LEU A 19 -4.05 9.63 -8.82
C LEU A 19 -5.52 10.02 -9.01
N GLY A 20 -6.39 9.04 -9.29
CA GLY A 20 -7.82 9.26 -9.39
C GLY A 20 -8.40 9.86 -8.11
N TRP A 21 -8.06 9.28 -6.95
CA TRP A 21 -8.45 9.82 -5.65
C TRP A 21 -7.90 11.22 -5.39
N THR A 22 -6.62 11.49 -5.66
CA THR A 22 -6.05 12.83 -5.41
C THR A 22 -6.68 13.89 -6.30
N MET A 23 -6.98 13.60 -7.57
CA MET A 23 -7.69 14.51 -8.47
C MET A 23 -9.10 14.83 -7.96
N MET A 24 -9.81 13.83 -7.43
CA MET A 24 -11.15 14.02 -6.85
C MET A 24 -11.09 14.81 -5.53
N LEU A 25 -10.10 14.56 -4.66
CA LEU A 25 -9.91 15.33 -3.43
C LEU A 25 -9.56 16.80 -3.71
N HIS A 26 -8.78 17.04 -4.77
CA HIS A 26 -8.43 18.40 -5.16
C HIS A 26 -9.65 19.24 -5.49
N HIS A 27 -10.67 18.64 -6.12
CA HIS A 27 -11.93 19.33 -6.39
C HIS A 27 -12.63 19.82 -5.12
N LEU A 28 -12.57 19.05 -4.02
CA LEU A 28 -13.18 19.45 -2.74
C LEU A 28 -12.60 20.76 -2.21
N LYS A 29 -11.33 21.05 -2.52
CA LYS A 29 -10.62 22.22 -2.04
C LYS A 29 -10.71 23.41 -3.00
N SER A 30 -10.49 23.18 -4.29
CA SER A 30 -10.33 24.26 -5.28
C SER A 30 -11.59 24.57 -6.09
N GLY A 31 -12.65 23.76 -5.96
CA GLY A 31 -13.83 23.87 -6.83
C GLY A 31 -13.48 23.63 -8.31
N ALA A 32 -12.39 22.89 -8.58
CA ALA A 32 -11.88 22.64 -9.92
C ALA A 32 -12.97 22.16 -10.90
N GLY A 33 -12.81 22.45 -12.20
CA GLY A 33 -13.78 22.08 -13.22
C GLY A 33 -14.18 20.59 -13.18
N THR A 34 -15.45 20.31 -13.43
CA THR A 34 -16.08 18.98 -13.40
C THR A 34 -15.33 17.95 -14.22
N ALA A 35 -14.70 18.35 -15.33
CA ALA A 35 -13.88 17.49 -16.19
C ALA A 35 -12.74 16.77 -15.44
N ARG A 36 -12.07 17.42 -14.47
CA ARG A 36 -10.99 16.79 -13.70
C ARG A 36 -11.51 15.67 -12.80
N ILE A 37 -12.75 15.78 -12.34
CA ILE A 37 -13.37 14.81 -11.44
C ILE A 37 -13.76 13.57 -12.22
N TYR A 38 -14.37 13.74 -13.39
CA TYR A 38 -14.66 12.62 -14.28
C TYR A 38 -13.38 11.92 -14.73
N CYS A 39 -12.33 12.68 -15.06
CA CYS A 39 -11.01 12.12 -15.33
C CYS A 39 -10.47 11.32 -14.12
N GLY A 40 -10.57 11.88 -12.91
CA GLY A 40 -10.18 11.19 -11.68
C GLY A 40 -10.98 9.91 -11.41
N ALA A 41 -12.30 9.93 -11.62
CA ALA A 41 -13.17 8.77 -11.47
C ALA A 41 -12.85 7.67 -12.50
N VAL A 42 -12.61 8.05 -13.76
CA VAL A 42 -12.18 7.12 -14.81
C VAL A 42 -10.83 6.51 -14.47
N LEU A 43 -9.85 7.31 -14.06
CA LEU A 43 -8.54 6.82 -13.62
C LEU A 43 -8.65 5.87 -12.43
N LEU A 44 -9.54 6.17 -11.49
CA LEU A 44 -9.79 5.33 -10.32
C LEU A 44 -10.39 3.97 -10.69
N VAL A 45 -11.42 3.96 -11.53
CA VAL A 45 -12.05 2.72 -12.01
C VAL A 45 -11.07 1.92 -12.86
N CYS A 46 -10.46 2.54 -13.88
CA CYS A 46 -9.49 1.87 -14.74
C CYS A 46 -8.28 1.34 -13.96
N GLY A 47 -7.74 2.13 -13.04
CA GLY A 47 -6.61 1.73 -12.20
C GLY A 47 -6.95 0.54 -11.30
N THR A 48 -8.13 0.57 -10.66
CA THR A 48 -8.63 -0.53 -9.83
C THR A 48 -8.84 -1.80 -10.66
N VAL A 49 -9.45 -1.68 -11.84
CA VAL A 49 -9.69 -2.82 -12.75
C VAL A 49 -8.37 -3.43 -13.22
N ILE A 50 -7.40 -2.60 -13.65
CA ILE A 50 -6.07 -3.08 -14.07
C ILE A 50 -5.38 -3.81 -12.93
N ALA A 51 -5.34 -3.22 -11.72
CA ALA A 51 -4.74 -3.86 -10.55
C ALA A 51 -5.43 -5.17 -10.19
N GLY A 52 -6.77 -5.20 -10.23
CA GLY A 52 -7.60 -6.36 -9.94
C GLY A 52 -7.46 -7.51 -10.93
N ILE A 53 -7.37 -7.21 -12.23
CA ILE A 53 -7.11 -8.20 -13.29
C ILE A 53 -5.76 -8.87 -13.08
N VAL A 54 -4.74 -8.11 -12.68
CA VAL A 54 -3.43 -8.68 -12.40
C VAL A 54 -3.44 -9.50 -11.12
N ARG A 55 -4.10 -8.99 -10.06
CA ARG A 55 -4.13 -9.57 -8.71
C ARG A 55 -5.47 -9.26 -8.05
N LEU A 56 -6.33 -10.27 -7.86
CA LEU A 56 -7.64 -10.08 -7.21
C LEU A 56 -7.54 -9.51 -5.79
N TYR A 57 -6.44 -9.75 -5.07
CA TYR A 57 -6.24 -9.17 -3.74
C TYR A 57 -6.07 -7.64 -3.77
N ALA A 58 -5.83 -7.02 -4.93
CA ALA A 58 -5.81 -5.56 -5.10
C ALA A 58 -7.07 -4.90 -4.54
N PHE A 59 -8.24 -5.52 -4.78
CA PHE A 59 -9.52 -5.01 -4.30
C PHE A 59 -9.56 -4.95 -2.77
N GLN A 60 -8.99 -5.96 -2.09
CA GLN A 60 -8.90 -5.98 -0.63
C GLN A 60 -7.93 -4.92 -0.10
N LEU A 61 -6.79 -4.74 -0.76
CA LEU A 61 -5.82 -3.72 -0.40
C LEU A 61 -6.40 -2.30 -0.57
N LEU A 62 -7.17 -2.05 -1.62
CA LEU A 62 -7.77 -0.74 -1.90
C LEU A 62 -9.00 -0.44 -1.03
N LEU A 63 -9.58 -1.43 -0.35
CA LEU A 63 -10.80 -1.25 0.42
C LEU A 63 -10.63 -0.23 1.56
N LEU A 64 -9.57 -0.34 2.36
CA LEU A 64 -9.34 0.59 3.47
C LEU A 64 -9.10 2.03 2.98
N PRO A 65 -8.21 2.29 1.98
CA PRO A 65 -8.09 3.58 1.32
C PRO A 65 -9.43 4.11 0.77
N ALA A 66 -10.24 3.25 0.14
CA ALA A 66 -11.54 3.65 -0.39
C ALA A 66 -12.54 4.03 0.69
N CYS A 67 -12.58 3.30 1.81
CA CYS A 67 -13.37 3.66 2.98
C CYS A 67 -12.91 5.01 3.56
N ALA A 68 -11.60 5.19 3.76
CA ALA A 68 -11.04 6.46 4.24
C ALA A 68 -11.38 7.63 3.30
N PHE A 69 -11.29 7.41 1.99
CA PHE A 69 -11.69 8.38 0.97
C PHE A 69 -13.18 8.72 1.08
N ALA A 70 -14.05 7.72 1.12
CA ALA A 70 -15.49 7.89 1.25
C ALA A 70 -15.88 8.71 2.50
N LEU A 71 -15.21 8.48 3.63
CA LEU A 71 -15.42 9.24 4.87
C LEU A 71 -15.13 10.74 4.69
N LEU A 72 -14.13 11.11 3.87
CA LEU A 72 -13.80 12.52 3.59
C LEU A 72 -14.91 13.26 2.82
N PHE A 73 -15.78 12.53 2.12
CA PHE A 73 -16.90 13.11 1.35
C PHE A 73 -18.20 13.25 2.16
N ILE A 74 -18.29 12.65 3.36
CA ILE A 74 -19.49 12.72 4.21
C ILE A 74 -19.92 14.16 4.53
N PRO A 75 -19.02 15.08 4.95
CA PRO A 75 -19.44 16.46 5.27
C PRO A 75 -20.07 17.18 4.08
N GLN A 76 -19.59 16.88 2.86
CA GLN A 76 -20.17 17.44 1.64
C GLN A 76 -21.53 16.86 1.33
N LEU A 77 -21.73 15.55 1.54
CA LEU A 77 -23.05 14.93 1.41
C LEU A 77 -24.07 15.64 2.31
N VAL A 78 -23.71 15.82 3.59
CA VAL A 78 -24.58 16.46 4.58
C VAL A 78 -24.92 17.89 4.18
N ARG A 79 -23.94 18.66 3.69
CA ARG A 79 -24.16 20.03 3.19
C ARG A 79 -25.07 20.06 1.96
N ASN A 80 -24.89 19.14 1.01
CA ASN A 80 -25.70 19.07 -0.20
C ASN A 80 -27.15 18.69 0.10
N VAL A 81 -27.38 17.74 1.01
CA VAL A 81 -28.73 17.36 1.45
C VAL A 81 -29.42 18.51 2.18
N ARG A 82 -28.71 19.23 3.05
CA ARG A 82 -29.25 20.38 3.80
C ARG A 82 -29.63 21.56 2.90
N ASN A 83 -28.86 21.81 1.84
CA ASN A 83 -29.05 22.98 0.97
C ASN A 83 -30.04 22.74 -0.19
N GLY A 84 -30.66 21.55 -0.27
CA GLY A 84 -31.58 21.18 -1.34
C GLY A 84 -30.87 20.67 -2.60
N ILE A 85 -31.38 19.54 -3.12
CA ILE A 85 -30.77 18.75 -4.21
C ILE A 85 -30.70 19.54 -5.55
N SER A 86 -31.65 20.45 -5.77
CA SER A 86 -31.88 21.13 -7.05
C SER A 86 -30.73 22.05 -7.52
N ALA A 87 -29.94 22.62 -6.61
CA ALA A 87 -28.89 23.58 -7.00
C ALA A 87 -27.51 22.95 -7.26
N HIS A 88 -27.29 21.68 -6.87
CA HIS A 88 -25.95 21.07 -6.82
C HIS A 88 -25.90 19.60 -7.29
N GLY A 89 -26.72 19.22 -8.27
CA GLY A 89 -26.84 17.83 -8.75
C GLY A 89 -25.50 17.16 -9.10
N HIS A 90 -24.54 17.92 -9.64
CA HIS A 90 -23.18 17.42 -9.92
C HIS A 90 -22.42 17.01 -8.66
N ASN A 91 -22.45 17.80 -7.58
CA ASN A 91 -21.78 17.50 -6.32
C ASN A 91 -22.37 16.24 -5.66
N LEU A 92 -23.68 16.03 -5.82
CA LEU A 92 -24.35 14.82 -5.34
C LEU A 92 -23.86 13.58 -6.10
N ALA A 93 -23.78 13.66 -7.43
CA ALA A 93 -23.27 12.55 -8.25
C ALA A 93 -21.82 12.18 -7.87
N ILE A 94 -20.95 13.16 -7.64
CA ILE A 94 -19.56 12.95 -7.24
C ILE A 94 -19.49 12.26 -5.87
N THR A 95 -20.29 12.74 -4.92
CA THR A 95 -20.37 12.16 -3.58
C THR A 95 -20.89 10.72 -3.66
N ALA A 96 -21.89 10.46 -4.49
CA ALA A 96 -22.41 9.10 -4.71
C ALA A 96 -21.33 8.18 -5.31
N ILE A 97 -20.58 8.63 -6.32
CA ILE A 97 -19.46 7.87 -6.90
C ILE A 97 -18.44 7.54 -5.81
N ALA A 98 -18.03 8.52 -5.00
CA ALA A 98 -17.06 8.31 -3.92
C ALA A 98 -17.52 7.25 -2.89
N LEU A 99 -18.83 7.20 -2.60
CA LEU A 99 -19.43 6.25 -1.65
C LEU A 99 -19.68 4.86 -2.24
N ILE A 100 -19.95 4.77 -3.54
CA ILE A 100 -20.20 3.50 -4.23
C ILE A 100 -18.91 2.67 -4.36
N ILE A 101 -17.76 3.31 -4.53
CA ILE A 101 -16.48 2.62 -4.73
C ILE A 101 -16.12 1.61 -3.62
N PRO A 102 -16.14 1.95 -2.32
CA PRO A 102 -15.88 0.97 -1.27
C PRO A 102 -16.91 -0.18 -1.27
N ILE A 103 -18.16 0.07 -1.67
CA ILE A 103 -19.20 -0.97 -1.77
C ILE A 103 -18.84 -1.96 -2.88
N ILE A 104 -18.46 -1.45 -4.06
CA ILE A 104 -18.00 -2.28 -5.19
C ILE A 104 -16.78 -3.11 -4.77
N LEU A 105 -15.79 -2.48 -4.14
CA LEU A 105 -14.59 -3.16 -3.66
C LEU A 105 -14.89 -4.22 -2.59
N ALA A 106 -15.84 -3.96 -1.70
CA ALA A 106 -16.24 -4.89 -0.65
C ALA A 106 -16.97 -6.13 -1.20
N ALA A 107 -17.73 -5.94 -2.29
CA ALA A 107 -18.48 -6.97 -3.01
C ALA A 107 -17.63 -7.75 -4.03
N ALA A 108 -16.45 -7.25 -4.38
CA ALA A 108 -15.55 -7.90 -5.32
C ALA A 108 -15.18 -9.33 -4.85
N PRO A 109 -15.01 -10.29 -5.79
CA PRO A 109 -14.64 -11.65 -5.46
C PRO A 109 -13.40 -11.68 -4.56
N ARG A 110 -13.55 -12.26 -3.37
CA ARG A 110 -12.43 -12.48 -2.46
C ARG A 110 -11.89 -13.86 -2.78
N ASP A 111 -10.82 -13.92 -3.56
CA ASP A 111 -10.07 -15.16 -3.65
C ASP A 111 -9.50 -15.47 -2.26
N ILE A 112 -10.10 -16.46 -1.60
CA ILE A 112 -9.57 -17.08 -0.37
C ILE A 112 -8.43 -18.04 -0.74
N ARG A 113 -8.21 -18.29 -2.03
CA ARG A 113 -7.03 -18.99 -2.51
C ARG A 113 -5.86 -18.02 -2.40
N ILE A 114 -5.11 -18.14 -1.31
CA ILE A 114 -3.73 -17.65 -1.24
C ILE A 114 -3.03 -18.35 -2.41
N GLU A 115 -2.94 -17.72 -3.58
CA GLU A 115 -2.13 -18.26 -4.66
C GLU A 115 -0.72 -18.42 -4.10
N PRO A 116 -0.20 -19.66 -4.02
CA PRO A 116 1.19 -19.85 -3.68
C PRO A 116 1.99 -19.00 -4.65
N VAL A 117 2.87 -18.14 -4.13
CA VAL A 117 3.86 -17.40 -4.93
C VAL A 117 4.40 -18.34 -6.02
N PRO A 118 4.45 -17.94 -7.31
CA PRO A 118 4.83 -18.86 -8.39
C PRO A 118 6.16 -19.51 -8.05
N LEU A 119 6.07 -20.78 -7.68
CA LEU A 119 7.17 -21.61 -7.21
C LEU A 119 7.97 -22.05 -8.44
N LEU A 120 9.28 -22.17 -8.26
CA LEU A 120 10.03 -23.21 -8.97
C LEU A 120 9.30 -24.53 -8.69
N GLU A 121 8.78 -25.12 -9.75
CA GLU A 121 7.98 -26.34 -9.81
C GLU A 121 8.54 -27.41 -8.85
N ASN A 122 7.88 -27.62 -7.71
CA ASN A 122 8.21 -28.73 -6.81
C ASN A 122 6.88 -29.39 -6.36
N PRO A 123 6.65 -30.68 -6.70
CA PRO A 123 5.33 -31.31 -6.65
C PRO A 123 4.97 -31.84 -5.25
N ARG A 124 4.87 -30.96 -4.24
CA ARG A 124 4.33 -31.31 -2.92
C ARG A 124 3.25 -30.33 -2.46
N THR A 125 2.13 -30.35 -3.16
CA THR A 125 0.90 -29.61 -2.85
C THR A 125 0.09 -30.31 -1.74
N THR A 126 0.60 -30.26 -0.49
CA THR A 126 -0.17 -30.66 0.71
C THR A 126 -0.06 -29.67 1.88
N ASP A 127 0.84 -28.69 1.83
CA ASP A 127 1.19 -27.90 3.02
C ASP A 127 0.40 -26.59 3.20
N ALA A 128 -0.22 -26.06 2.15
CA ALA A 128 -0.98 -24.81 2.23
C ALA A 128 -2.24 -24.95 3.11
N ALA A 129 -3.01 -26.04 2.92
CA ALA A 129 -4.20 -26.33 3.73
C ALA A 129 -3.86 -26.56 5.21
N THR A 130 -2.75 -27.25 5.49
CA THR A 130 -2.26 -27.50 6.86
C THR A 130 -1.83 -26.21 7.55
N THR A 131 -1.27 -25.25 6.81
CA THR A 131 -0.84 -23.94 7.33
C THR A 131 -2.04 -23.07 7.73
N GLU A 132 -3.10 -23.02 6.91
CA GLU A 132 -4.34 -22.31 7.24
C GLU A 132 -5.03 -22.89 8.48
N ILE A 133 -5.14 -24.23 8.55
CA ILE A 133 -5.78 -24.94 9.66
C ILE A 133 -5.00 -24.71 10.96
N THR A 134 -3.67 -24.73 10.94
CA THR A 134 -2.84 -24.54 12.14
C THR A 134 -2.78 -23.08 12.60
N ALA A 135 -2.79 -22.12 11.66
CA ALA A 135 -2.89 -20.70 11.98
C ALA A 135 -4.25 -20.34 12.59
N GLY A 136 -5.34 -20.80 11.98
CA GLY A 136 -6.68 -20.61 12.53
C GLY A 136 -6.87 -21.28 13.90
N LYS A 137 -6.28 -22.47 14.10
CA LYS A 137 -6.39 -23.21 15.35
C LYS A 137 -5.63 -22.57 16.52
N ASN A 138 -4.52 -21.88 16.24
CA ASN A 138 -3.70 -21.24 17.28
C ASN A 138 -4.01 -19.75 17.48
N TRP A 139 -4.98 -19.21 16.73
CA TRP A 139 -5.36 -17.81 16.86
C TRP A 139 -6.14 -17.56 18.15
N GLN A 140 -5.65 -16.61 18.95
CA GLN A 140 -6.28 -16.17 20.18
C GLN A 140 -7.12 -14.91 19.89
N THR A 141 -8.44 -15.04 19.96
CA THR A 141 -9.34 -13.90 19.73
C THR A 141 -9.11 -12.83 20.81
N THR A 142 -8.80 -11.60 20.40
CA THR A 142 -8.64 -10.48 21.33
C THR A 142 -10.00 -9.89 21.69
N ALA A 143 -10.41 -10.02 22.95
CA ALA A 143 -11.73 -9.57 23.43
C ALA A 143 -12.03 -8.09 23.17
N SER A 144 -11.00 -7.24 23.12
CA SER A 144 -11.13 -5.79 22.92
C SER A 144 -11.35 -5.36 21.47
N ILE A 145 -11.32 -6.28 20.49
CA ILE A 145 -11.33 -5.95 19.06
C ILE A 145 -12.60 -6.50 18.38
N PRO A 146 -13.30 -5.69 17.55
CA PRO A 146 -14.47 -6.16 16.81
C PRO A 146 -14.17 -7.35 15.89
N SER A 147 -15.10 -8.29 15.81
CA SER A 147 -14.91 -9.54 15.04
C SER A 147 -14.53 -9.35 13.56
N PRO A 148 -15.00 -8.32 12.81
CA PRO A 148 -14.55 -8.12 11.43
C PRO A 148 -13.07 -7.69 11.33
N VAL A 149 -12.61 -6.93 12.32
CA VAL A 149 -11.22 -6.47 12.42
C VAL A 149 -10.31 -7.63 12.82
N ASP A 150 -10.71 -8.41 13.83
CA ASP A 150 -9.98 -9.61 14.26
C ASP A 150 -9.80 -10.62 13.11
N ARG A 151 -10.86 -10.84 12.31
CA ARG A 151 -10.78 -11.67 11.09
C ARG A 151 -9.80 -11.14 10.05
N THR A 152 -9.64 -9.82 9.95
CA THR A 152 -8.68 -9.21 9.03
C THR A 152 -7.25 -9.46 9.49
N PHE A 153 -6.99 -9.34 10.80
CA PHE A 153 -5.70 -9.69 11.39
C PHE A 153 -5.38 -11.17 11.29
N LEU A 154 -6.36 -12.05 11.49
CA LEU A 154 -6.20 -13.49 11.26
C LEU A 154 -5.78 -13.78 9.80
N ARG A 155 -6.41 -13.15 8.82
CA ARG A 155 -6.04 -13.31 7.40
C ARG A 155 -4.60 -12.88 7.13
N LEU A 156 -4.19 -11.75 7.72
CA LEU A 156 -2.81 -11.27 7.63
C LEU A 156 -1.82 -12.25 8.28
N ALA A 157 -2.17 -12.81 9.44
CA ALA A 157 -1.36 -13.83 10.12
C ALA A 157 -1.21 -15.12 9.30
N ILE A 158 -2.31 -15.60 8.71
CA ILE A 158 -2.30 -16.74 7.79
C ILE A 158 -1.39 -16.45 6.59
N ALA A 159 -1.55 -15.28 5.96
CA ALA A 159 -0.74 -14.88 4.81
C ALA A 159 0.75 -14.80 5.14
N ARG A 160 1.13 -14.25 6.30
CA ARG A 160 2.52 -14.24 6.77
C ARG A 160 3.04 -15.65 7.00
N ARG A 161 2.23 -16.53 7.62
CA ARG A 161 2.65 -17.88 7.98
C ARG A 161 3.00 -18.74 6.75
N ALA A 162 2.31 -18.51 5.63
CA ALA A 162 2.64 -19.13 4.35
C ALA A 162 4.08 -18.85 3.90
N TYR A 163 4.62 -17.66 4.19
CA TYR A 163 6.02 -17.32 3.91
C TYR A 163 7.02 -17.89 4.93
N THR A 164 6.60 -18.18 6.17
CA THR A 164 7.47 -18.70 7.24
C THR A 164 7.49 -20.22 7.33
N ALA A 165 6.73 -20.93 6.49
CA ALA A 165 6.71 -22.38 6.45
C ALA A 165 8.12 -22.95 6.19
N GLU A 166 8.40 -24.16 6.69
CA GLU A 166 9.75 -24.74 6.72
C GLU A 166 10.42 -24.81 5.35
N THR A 167 9.62 -24.99 4.30
CA THR A 167 10.04 -24.97 2.90
C THR A 167 10.76 -23.68 2.48
N TYR A 168 10.51 -22.56 3.16
CA TYR A 168 11.04 -21.23 2.83
C TYR A 168 12.10 -20.72 3.81
N LYS A 169 12.38 -21.44 4.90
CA LYS A 169 13.41 -21.05 5.90
C LYS A 169 14.82 -20.99 5.29
N SER A 170 15.07 -21.71 4.20
CA SER A 170 16.35 -21.72 3.48
C SER A 170 16.56 -20.55 2.51
N ALA A 171 15.54 -19.69 2.31
CA ALA A 171 15.71 -18.50 1.48
C ALA A 171 16.65 -17.50 2.19
N GLY A 172 17.83 -17.23 1.61
CA GLY A 172 18.91 -16.47 2.26
C GLY A 172 18.66 -14.98 2.53
N SER A 173 17.41 -14.50 2.51
CA SER A 173 17.04 -13.08 2.74
C SER A 173 15.75 -12.91 3.56
N MET A 174 15.46 -13.85 4.46
CA MET A 174 14.31 -13.77 5.37
C MET A 174 14.68 -12.94 6.62
N ILE A 175 13.72 -12.18 7.12
CA ILE A 175 13.84 -11.42 8.37
C ILE A 175 12.67 -11.75 9.31
N ASP A 176 12.93 -11.64 10.62
CA ASP A 176 11.94 -11.76 11.69
C ASP A 176 11.08 -13.05 11.56
N LEU A 177 11.75 -14.18 11.29
CA LEU A 177 11.13 -15.53 11.15
C LEU A 177 10.61 -16.08 12.48
N ASP A 178 11.17 -15.61 13.57
CA ASP A 178 10.78 -15.88 14.96
C ASP A 178 9.49 -15.15 15.35
N GLN A 179 9.12 -14.09 14.61
CA GLN A 179 7.93 -13.29 14.87
C GLN A 179 6.71 -13.89 14.17
N GLN A 180 5.95 -14.69 14.93
CA GLN A 180 4.65 -15.22 14.54
C GLN A 180 3.50 -14.42 15.19
N PHE A 181 2.39 -14.30 14.47
CA PHE A 181 1.19 -13.63 14.97
C PHE A 181 0.20 -14.67 15.49
N TYR A 182 -0.06 -14.66 16.79
CA TYR A 182 -1.06 -15.51 17.44
C TYR A 182 -2.31 -14.74 17.84
N SER A 183 -2.23 -13.41 17.92
CA SER A 183 -3.35 -12.54 18.25
C SER A 183 -3.30 -11.23 17.47
N ALA A 184 -4.41 -10.49 17.50
CA ALA A 184 -4.44 -9.14 16.93
C ALA A 184 -3.49 -8.17 17.66
N ALA A 185 -3.21 -8.40 18.94
CA ALA A 185 -2.25 -7.61 19.71
C ALA A 185 -0.83 -7.77 19.16
N ASP A 186 -0.42 -8.98 18.77
CA ASP A 186 0.91 -9.24 18.19
C ASP A 186 1.09 -8.50 16.86
N VAL A 187 0.02 -8.50 16.05
CA VAL A 187 -0.02 -7.77 14.77
C VAL A 187 0.19 -6.27 15.00
N VAL A 188 -0.53 -5.69 15.97
CA VAL A 188 -0.39 -4.26 16.30
C VAL A 188 0.98 -3.95 16.90
N ALA A 189 1.50 -4.82 17.77
CA ALA A 189 2.82 -4.67 18.38
C ALA A 189 3.96 -4.70 17.35
N TYR A 190 3.78 -5.42 16.24
CA TYR A 190 4.75 -5.48 15.15
C TYR A 190 4.68 -4.29 14.16
N LEU A 191 3.64 -3.44 14.21
CA LEU A 191 3.49 -2.29 13.30
C LEU A 191 4.70 -1.34 13.27
N PRO A 192 5.31 -0.92 14.40
CA PRO A 192 6.48 -0.03 14.37
C PRO A 192 7.66 -0.67 13.64
N ARG A 193 7.86 -1.98 13.85
CA ARG A 193 8.90 -2.77 13.19
C ARG A 193 8.62 -2.93 11.69
N ALA A 194 7.37 -3.20 11.32
CA ALA A 194 6.97 -3.26 9.92
C ALA A 194 7.09 -1.92 9.20
N LEU A 195 6.82 -0.80 9.87
CA LEU A 195 7.07 0.54 9.33
C LEU A 195 8.57 0.78 9.08
N GLN A 196 9.41 0.42 10.05
CA GLN A 196 10.87 0.52 9.93
C GLN A 196 11.37 -0.31 8.74
N ILE A 197 11.02 -1.60 8.69
CA ILE A 197 11.42 -2.49 7.59
C ILE A 197 10.87 -1.96 6.28
N GLY A 198 9.57 -1.64 6.24
CA GLY A 198 8.83 -1.21 5.06
C GLY A 198 9.39 0.05 4.42
N LEU A 199 9.86 1.02 5.19
CA LEU A 199 10.42 2.26 4.65
C LEU A 199 11.93 2.23 4.45
N LEU A 200 12.68 1.51 5.30
CA LEU A 200 14.14 1.67 5.39
C LEU A 200 14.94 0.45 4.96
N ALA A 201 14.34 -0.73 4.87
CA ALA A 201 15.05 -1.87 4.30
C ALA A 201 15.31 -1.63 2.80
N PRO A 202 16.23 -2.34 2.13
CA PRO A 202 17.31 -3.09 2.75
C PRO A 202 18.21 -2.17 3.57
N PHE A 203 18.58 -2.62 4.77
CA PHE A 203 19.43 -1.86 5.67
C PHE A 203 20.89 -1.85 5.19
N PRO A 204 21.72 -0.86 5.58
CA PRO A 204 23.13 -0.79 5.16
C PRO A 204 23.93 -2.06 5.44
N SER A 205 23.64 -2.72 6.56
CA SER A 205 24.25 -4.00 6.94
C SER A 205 23.96 -5.14 5.96
N GLN A 206 22.96 -5.00 5.09
CA GLN A 206 22.50 -6.04 4.16
C GLN A 206 23.04 -5.83 2.74
N TRP A 207 23.54 -4.65 2.39
CA TRP A 207 23.95 -4.31 1.02
C TRP A 207 25.13 -5.14 0.53
N PHE A 208 26.10 -5.42 1.43
CA PHE A 208 27.34 -6.12 1.10
C PHE A 208 27.33 -7.60 1.47
N THR A 209 26.18 -8.14 1.85
CA THR A 209 26.05 -9.55 2.22
C THR A 209 25.96 -10.43 0.98
N GLN A 210 26.68 -11.55 0.95
CA GLN A 210 26.62 -12.50 -0.15
C GLN A 210 25.19 -13.04 -0.29
N GLY A 211 24.62 -12.93 -1.50
CA GLY A 211 23.34 -13.53 -1.85
C GLY A 211 23.45 -15.04 -2.02
N ALA A 212 22.32 -15.73 -1.94
CA ALA A 212 22.25 -17.19 -2.18
C ALA A 212 22.66 -17.59 -3.62
N SER A 213 22.73 -16.62 -4.54
CA SER A 213 23.26 -16.77 -5.90
C SER A 213 24.06 -15.53 -6.29
N GLN A 214 24.95 -15.65 -7.30
CA GLN A 214 25.71 -14.50 -7.80
C GLN A 214 24.80 -13.34 -8.24
N GLY A 215 23.67 -13.64 -8.89
CA GLY A 215 22.66 -12.63 -9.26
C GLY A 215 21.98 -11.98 -8.05
N GLY A 216 21.78 -12.72 -6.97
CA GLY A 216 21.24 -12.19 -5.70
C GLY A 216 22.19 -11.20 -5.03
N THR A 217 23.50 -11.43 -5.10
CA THR A 217 24.52 -10.50 -4.58
C THR A 217 24.51 -9.18 -5.36
N THR A 218 24.51 -9.24 -6.70
CA THR A 218 24.45 -8.03 -7.54
C THR A 218 23.17 -7.23 -7.29
N MET A 219 22.03 -7.92 -7.13
CA MET A 219 20.76 -7.27 -6.83
C MET A 219 20.78 -6.54 -5.48
N ARG A 220 21.44 -7.09 -4.45
CA ARG A 220 21.60 -6.42 -3.14
C ARG A 220 22.44 -5.14 -3.23
N LEU A 221 23.50 -5.15 -4.04
CA LEU A 221 24.32 -3.97 -4.28
C LEU A 221 23.54 -2.87 -5.00
N VAL A 222 22.79 -3.22 -6.05
CA VAL A 222 21.93 -2.28 -6.77
C VAL A 222 20.86 -1.70 -5.84
N ALA A 223 20.20 -2.55 -5.04
CA ALA A 223 19.22 -2.11 -4.07
C ALA A 223 19.86 -1.19 -3.00
N GLY A 224 21.08 -1.48 -2.56
CA GLY A 224 21.83 -0.60 -1.66
C GLY A 224 22.14 0.77 -2.25
N ALA A 225 22.59 0.80 -3.52
CA ALA A 225 22.83 2.05 -4.25
C ALA A 225 21.55 2.87 -4.43
N GLU A 226 20.41 2.22 -4.70
CA GLU A 226 19.11 2.87 -4.74
C GLU A 226 18.74 3.47 -3.37
N MET A 227 18.94 2.72 -2.29
CA MET A 227 18.66 3.21 -0.93
C MET A 227 19.52 4.40 -0.53
N LEU A 228 20.76 4.53 -1.04
CA LEU A 228 21.58 5.73 -0.84
C LEU A 228 20.92 6.99 -1.42
N MET A 229 20.17 6.87 -2.52
CA MET A 229 19.38 7.98 -3.07
C MET A 229 18.06 8.17 -2.32
N ILE A 230 17.39 7.08 -1.92
CA ILE A 230 16.08 7.15 -1.26
C ILE A 230 16.19 7.71 0.16
N TYR A 231 17.22 7.34 0.93
CA TYR A 231 17.39 7.78 2.31
C TYR A 231 17.34 9.30 2.51
N PRO A 232 18.10 10.13 1.79
CA PRO A 232 17.96 11.59 1.93
C PRO A 232 16.57 12.09 1.52
N LEU A 233 15.94 11.48 0.49
CA LEU A 233 14.59 11.87 0.06
C LEU A 233 13.52 11.54 1.11
N LEU A 234 13.64 10.42 1.80
CA LEU A 234 12.72 10.03 2.86
C LEU A 234 13.02 10.71 4.20
N LEU A 235 14.28 10.79 4.61
CA LEU A 235 14.65 11.29 5.94
C LEU A 235 14.71 12.82 6.01
N LEU A 236 15.00 13.50 4.90
CA LEU A 236 15.03 14.97 4.84
C LEU A 236 13.87 15.51 3.99
N GLY A 237 13.67 14.92 2.81
CA GLY A 237 12.66 15.39 1.87
C GLY A 237 11.22 15.18 2.38
N LEU A 238 10.90 14.03 2.98
CA LEU A 238 9.54 13.75 3.44
C LEU A 238 9.13 14.63 4.65
N PRO A 239 9.96 14.84 5.70
CA PRO A 239 9.65 15.82 6.74
C PRO A 239 9.46 17.24 6.18
N LEU A 240 10.26 17.64 5.20
CA LEU A 240 10.11 18.93 4.53
C LEU A 240 8.79 19.01 3.74
N ALA A 241 8.42 17.94 3.04
CA ALA A 241 7.13 17.81 2.34
C ALA A 241 5.96 17.91 3.33
N ILE A 242 6.05 17.21 4.48
CA ILE A 242 5.06 17.27 5.55
C ILE A 242 4.94 18.71 6.05
N TRP A 243 6.05 19.36 6.41
CA TRP A 243 6.03 20.74 6.90
C TRP A 243 5.36 21.70 5.91
N ARG A 244 5.69 21.57 4.61
CA ARG A 244 5.17 22.43 3.55
C ARG A 244 3.70 22.18 3.20
N TRP A 245 3.29 20.91 3.17
CA TRP A 245 1.97 20.49 2.69
C TRP A 245 1.07 19.92 3.79
N HIS A 246 1.37 20.15 5.08
CA HIS A 246 0.57 19.64 6.21
C HIS A 246 -0.91 20.04 6.16
N ARG A 247 -1.28 21.13 5.46
CA ARG A 247 -2.68 21.57 5.28
C ARG A 247 -3.37 20.97 4.06
N ASN A 248 -2.65 20.22 3.24
CA ASN A 248 -3.20 19.62 2.02
C ASN A 248 -3.70 18.20 2.33
N LEU A 249 -5.01 18.01 2.34
CA LEU A 249 -5.63 16.70 2.52
C LEU A 249 -5.20 15.69 1.45
N GLU A 250 -5.00 16.15 0.21
CA GLU A 250 -4.49 15.35 -0.91
C GLU A 250 -3.13 14.70 -0.56
N PHE A 251 -2.23 15.46 0.07
CA PHE A 251 -0.91 14.99 0.47
C PHE A 251 -1.03 13.90 1.54
N TRP A 252 -1.81 14.14 2.60
CA TRP A 252 -2.00 13.17 3.67
C TRP A 252 -2.69 11.90 3.18
N PHE A 253 -3.68 12.02 2.31
CA PHE A 253 -4.35 10.86 1.73
C PHE A 253 -3.37 10.05 0.87
N ALA A 254 -2.62 10.69 -0.02
CA ALA A 254 -1.66 10.02 -0.88
C ALA A 254 -0.52 9.34 -0.08
N ALA A 255 0.11 10.09 0.82
CA ALA A 255 1.19 9.59 1.67
C ALA A 255 0.69 8.47 2.60
N GLY A 256 -0.50 8.63 3.20
CA GLY A 256 -1.14 7.63 4.03
C GLY A 256 -1.42 6.33 3.28
N CYS A 257 -1.93 6.41 2.05
CA CYS A 257 -2.14 5.23 1.19
C CYS A 257 -0.83 4.51 0.87
N CYS A 258 0.22 5.25 0.50
CA CYS A 258 1.54 4.67 0.23
C CYS A 258 2.11 3.97 1.47
N VAL A 259 2.09 4.65 2.63
CA VAL A 259 2.58 4.07 3.89
C VAL A 259 1.77 2.83 4.28
N TYR A 260 0.44 2.90 4.19
CA TYR A 260 -0.44 1.75 4.47
C TYR A 260 -0.09 0.53 3.61
N LEU A 261 0.10 0.72 2.29
CA LEU A 261 0.44 -0.38 1.39
C LEU A 261 1.84 -0.94 1.72
N ILE A 262 2.82 -0.07 1.92
CA ILE A 262 4.19 -0.46 2.31
C ILE A 262 4.18 -1.29 3.60
N VAL A 263 3.48 -0.81 4.63
CA VAL A 263 3.36 -1.52 5.92
C VAL A 263 2.67 -2.85 5.73
N THR A 264 1.54 -2.90 5.01
CA THR A 264 0.82 -4.15 4.76
C THR A 264 1.71 -5.21 4.10
N TYR A 265 2.53 -4.82 3.11
CA TYR A 265 3.50 -5.73 2.52
C TYR A 265 4.60 -6.15 3.50
N ALA A 266 5.12 -5.24 4.33
CA ALA A 266 6.15 -5.56 5.33
C ALA A 266 5.61 -6.47 6.45
N MET A 267 4.32 -6.38 6.77
CA MET A 267 3.66 -7.26 7.73
C MET A 267 3.56 -8.70 7.20
N VAL A 268 3.25 -8.87 5.91
CA VAL A 268 3.00 -10.19 5.31
C VAL A 268 4.29 -10.86 4.81
N THR A 269 5.23 -10.10 4.26
CA THR A 269 6.37 -10.64 3.51
C THR A 269 7.68 -10.51 4.27
N PRO A 270 8.13 -11.56 4.97
CA PRO A 270 9.44 -11.59 5.64
C PRO A 270 10.62 -11.71 4.66
N ASN A 271 10.38 -12.03 3.39
CA ASN A 271 11.45 -12.08 2.38
C ASN A 271 11.79 -10.66 1.88
N LEU A 272 13.01 -10.19 2.13
CA LEU A 272 13.45 -8.85 1.74
C LEU A 272 13.44 -8.60 0.23
N GLY A 273 13.83 -9.59 -0.59
CA GLY A 273 13.84 -9.44 -2.04
C GLY A 273 12.43 -9.28 -2.61
N THR A 274 11.49 -10.10 -2.14
CA THR A 274 10.07 -9.97 -2.51
C THR A 274 9.48 -8.66 -1.99
N LEU A 275 9.75 -8.31 -0.73
CA LEU A 275 9.26 -7.06 -0.13
C LEU A 275 9.75 -5.83 -0.89
N TYR A 276 11.05 -5.79 -1.21
CA TYR A 276 11.66 -4.70 -1.98
C TYR A 276 10.94 -4.49 -3.32
N ARG A 277 10.67 -5.57 -4.06
CA ARG A 277 9.89 -5.51 -5.31
C ARG A 277 8.46 -5.01 -5.09
N MET A 278 7.73 -5.60 -4.14
CA MET A 278 6.30 -5.33 -3.94
C MET A 278 5.99 -3.92 -3.43
N ARG A 279 6.93 -3.26 -2.76
CA ARG A 279 6.71 -1.91 -2.25
C ARG A 279 7.28 -0.79 -3.14
N HIS A 280 8.12 -1.14 -4.11
CA HIS A 280 8.97 -0.18 -4.83
C HIS A 280 8.17 0.98 -5.42
N GLY A 281 7.03 0.72 -6.08
CA GLY A 281 6.20 1.79 -6.67
C GLY A 281 5.69 2.82 -5.64
N TYR A 282 5.33 2.37 -4.43
CA TYR A 282 4.85 3.25 -3.37
C TYR A 282 5.98 4.01 -2.70
N LEU A 283 7.13 3.34 -2.49
CA LEU A 283 8.32 3.96 -1.92
C LEU A 283 8.85 5.06 -2.83
N MET A 284 8.87 4.82 -4.15
CA MET A 284 9.25 5.82 -5.14
C MET A 284 8.29 7.01 -5.18
N THR A 285 6.99 6.78 -4.96
CA THR A 285 6.03 7.88 -4.86
C THR A 285 6.33 8.77 -3.67
N LEU A 286 6.62 8.18 -2.49
CA LEU A 286 7.04 8.94 -1.32
C LEU A 286 8.38 9.67 -1.56
N ALA A 287 9.36 8.99 -2.15
CA ALA A 287 10.65 9.60 -2.49
C ALA A 287 10.49 10.78 -3.47
N ALA A 288 9.62 10.65 -4.48
CA ALA A 288 9.30 11.72 -5.42
C ALA A 288 8.64 12.93 -4.73
N THR A 289 7.75 12.71 -3.76
CA THR A 289 7.18 13.81 -2.96
C THR A 289 8.26 14.52 -2.13
N GLY A 290 9.18 13.76 -1.53
CA GLY A 290 10.33 14.32 -0.80
C GLY A 290 11.26 15.12 -1.72
N PHE A 291 11.55 14.59 -2.90
CA PHE A 291 12.32 15.30 -3.93
C PHE A 291 11.64 16.60 -4.36
N ALA A 292 10.33 16.57 -4.62
CA ALA A 292 9.57 17.76 -5.01
C ALA A 292 9.63 18.86 -3.92
N ALA A 293 9.58 18.48 -2.64
CA ALA A 293 9.71 19.42 -1.52
C ALA A 293 11.10 20.07 -1.45
N ILE A 294 12.17 19.27 -1.63
CA ILE A 294 13.55 19.79 -1.67
C ILE A 294 13.72 20.73 -2.86
N PHE A 295 13.30 20.29 -4.05
CA PHE A 295 13.46 21.05 -5.29
C PHE A 295 12.71 22.39 -5.24
N THR A 296 11.47 22.41 -4.77
CA THR A 296 10.70 23.65 -4.61
C THR A 296 11.36 24.61 -3.63
N THR A 297 11.89 24.10 -2.52
CA THR A 297 12.63 24.93 -1.53
C THR A 297 13.90 25.53 -2.14
N LEU A 298 14.63 24.77 -2.95
CA LEU A 298 15.82 25.26 -3.65
C LEU A 298 15.48 26.34 -4.69
N LEU A 299 14.36 26.20 -5.41
CA LEU A 299 13.90 27.19 -6.37
C LEU A 299 13.48 28.50 -5.70
N GLU A 300 12.78 28.43 -4.55
CA GLU A 300 12.37 29.62 -3.80
C GLU A 300 13.56 30.40 -3.26
N ARG A 301 14.61 29.71 -2.81
CA ARG A 301 15.84 30.36 -2.35
C ARG A 301 16.60 31.10 -3.47
N ARG A 302 16.39 30.70 -4.73
CA ARG A 302 17.02 31.31 -5.91
C ARG A 302 16.25 32.49 -6.49
N ARG A 303 14.98 32.70 -6.11
CA ARG A 303 14.22 33.90 -6.52
C ARG A 303 14.50 35.01 -5.50
N PRO A 304 15.23 36.09 -5.84
CA PRO A 304 15.34 37.24 -4.94
C PRO A 304 13.93 37.78 -4.69
N LYS A 305 13.63 38.11 -3.43
CA LYS A 305 12.40 38.80 -3.06
C LYS A 305 12.41 40.16 -3.76
N SER A 306 11.64 40.30 -4.83
CA SER A 306 11.31 41.59 -5.47
C SER A 306 10.26 42.33 -4.64
#